data_AF-A0A6M2CIE6-F1
#
_entry.id   AF-A0A6M2CIE6-F1
#
_cell.length_a   1.000
_cell.length_b   1.000
_cell.length_c   1.000
_cell.angle_alpha   90.00
_cell.angle_beta   90.00
_cell.angle_gamma   90.00
#
_symmetry.space_group_name_H-M   'P 1'
#
loop_
_entity.id
_entity.type
_entity.pdbx_description
1 polymer ?
#
loop_
_entity_poly.entity_id
_entity_poly.type
_entity_poly.pdbx_seq_one_letter_code
_entity_poly.pdbx_strand_id
1 'polypeptide(L)'
;GIPHTITKFHAPNNPRVMLLVHNTNFDFFPLHVTDLVVAVKCESLDQTLILIAVYAPPQRPIDPVLDELQCIVSLITDCTVIIAGDFNSKHRMWGPAIGDVRGSQVVQFVTANDLVILNNPNSPPTFTTPYADSWIDLTMVSHDLTRDAYHWKVLQIPTLSDHNYIEFSFSQAHTSSAKRLTNLGRTKILNKLKDDTWFTKIIGCNIGSPEAINMVIDKFYAIYYALSRRYSRRITSRSNLGNGWWTPELNIERKRVRAMRRRYQRTADPVLRDMYRKLYVD
;
A
#
# COMPACT_ATOMS: atom_id res chain seq x y z
N GLY A 1 -4.07 -17.72 -22.55
CA GLY A 1 -5.18 -16.81 -22.22
C GLY A 1 -5.19 -16.55 -20.73
N ILE A 2 -5.42 -15.32 -20.29
CA ILE A 2 -5.41 -14.94 -18.87
C ILE A 2 -6.76 -15.37 -18.23
N PRO A 3 -6.76 -16.13 -17.13
CA PRO A 3 -7.98 -16.61 -16.45
C PRO A 3 -9.01 -15.51 -16.19
N HIS A 4 -10.31 -15.86 -16.23
CA HIS A 4 -11.43 -14.94 -15.98
C HIS A 4 -11.51 -14.42 -14.54
N THR A 5 -10.82 -15.08 -13.61
CA THR A 5 -10.75 -14.71 -12.18
C THR A 5 -9.81 -13.54 -11.90
N ILE A 6 -9.10 -13.04 -12.92
CA ILE A 6 -8.11 -11.97 -12.80
C ILE A 6 -8.72 -10.66 -13.29
N THR A 7 -8.73 -9.65 -12.42
CA THR A 7 -9.14 -8.28 -12.78
C THR A 7 -8.06 -7.65 -13.64
N LYS A 8 -8.47 -6.96 -14.71
CA LYS A 8 -7.56 -6.40 -15.73
C LYS A 8 -7.83 -4.90 -15.89
N PHE A 9 -6.77 -4.11 -15.89
CA PHE A 9 -6.84 -2.68 -16.18
C PHE A 9 -5.91 -2.38 -17.36
N HIS A 10 -6.50 -1.93 -18.47
CA HIS A 10 -5.78 -1.57 -19.70
C HIS A 10 -6.67 -0.66 -20.56
N ALA A 11 -6.05 0.07 -21.48
CA ALA A 11 -6.79 0.83 -22.50
C ALA A 11 -7.63 -0.11 -23.40
N PRO A 12 -8.81 0.32 -23.86
CA PRO A 12 -9.70 -0.52 -24.66
C PRO A 12 -9.12 -0.85 -26.05
N ASN A 13 -8.35 0.08 -26.63
CA ASN A 13 -7.82 -0.06 -27.99
C ASN A 13 -6.29 -0.12 -27.96
N ASN A 14 -5.73 -1.22 -28.50
CA ASN A 14 -4.28 -1.44 -28.66
C ASN A 14 -3.44 -1.12 -27.40
N PRO A 15 -3.74 -1.74 -26.24
CA PRO A 15 -3.00 -1.46 -25.02
C PRO A 15 -1.54 -1.93 -25.12
N ARG A 16 -0.59 -1.09 -24.73
CA ARG A 16 0.84 -1.48 -24.59
C ARG A 16 1.21 -1.83 -23.16
N VAL A 17 0.39 -1.40 -22.20
CA VAL A 17 0.57 -1.67 -20.78
C VAL A 17 -0.74 -2.23 -20.20
N MET A 18 -0.62 -3.11 -19.21
CA MET A 18 -1.77 -3.68 -18.50
C MET A 18 -1.39 -4.02 -17.06
N LEU A 19 -2.28 -3.74 -16.12
CA LEU A 19 -2.21 -4.27 -14.75
C LEU A 19 -3.14 -5.48 -14.62
N LEU A 20 -2.58 -6.57 -14.10
CA LEU A 20 -3.29 -7.81 -13.79
C LEU A 20 -3.33 -8.02 -12.29
N VAL A 21 -4.54 -8.19 -11.75
CA VAL A 21 -4.78 -8.31 -10.33
C VAL A 21 -5.42 -9.67 -10.02
N HIS A 22 -4.68 -10.48 -9.26
CA HIS A 22 -5.10 -11.80 -8.79
C HIS A 22 -5.59 -11.77 -7.32
N ASN A 23 -5.90 -10.60 -6.77
CA ASN A 23 -6.23 -10.42 -5.36
C ASN A 23 -7.68 -9.95 -5.17
N THR A 24 -8.36 -10.50 -4.15
CA THR A 24 -9.73 -10.12 -3.75
C THR A 24 -9.78 -9.34 -2.44
N ASN A 25 -8.64 -9.11 -1.78
CA ASN A 25 -8.56 -8.47 -0.46
C ASN A 25 -8.46 -6.94 -0.51
N PHE A 26 -8.37 -6.37 -1.70
CA PHE A 26 -8.33 -4.93 -1.94
C PHE A 26 -9.44 -4.56 -2.91
N ASP A 27 -9.96 -3.35 -2.73
CA ASP A 27 -10.81 -2.70 -3.70
C ASP A 27 -9.93 -1.93 -4.69
N PHE A 28 -10.23 -2.04 -5.98
CA PHE A 28 -9.41 -1.46 -7.05
C PHE A 28 -10.21 -0.44 -7.85
N PHE A 29 -9.67 0.75 -8.00
CA PHE A 29 -10.30 1.86 -8.72
C PHE A 29 -9.33 2.41 -9.78
N PRO A 30 -9.67 2.40 -11.08
CA PRO A 30 -8.83 3.01 -12.09
C PRO A 30 -8.78 4.53 -11.86
N LEU A 31 -7.57 5.08 -11.75
CA LEU A 31 -7.34 6.52 -11.64
C LEU A 31 -7.03 7.14 -13.00
N HIS A 32 -6.23 6.44 -13.79
CA HIS A 32 -5.76 6.90 -15.09
C HIS A 32 -5.47 5.71 -16.00
N VAL A 33 -5.94 5.74 -17.25
CA VAL A 33 -5.78 4.63 -18.18
C VAL A 33 -5.54 5.18 -19.59
N THR A 34 -4.33 5.00 -20.09
CA THR A 34 -3.91 5.26 -21.47
C THR A 34 -3.25 4.02 -22.06
N ASP A 35 -2.84 4.09 -23.33
CA ASP A 35 -2.12 2.99 -23.98
C ASP A 35 -0.72 2.77 -23.41
N LEU A 36 -0.13 3.80 -22.77
CA LEU A 36 1.24 3.81 -22.22
C LEU A 36 1.30 3.80 -20.69
N VAL A 37 0.28 4.33 -20.01
CA VAL A 37 0.25 4.43 -18.54
C VAL A 37 -1.08 3.94 -18.00
N VAL A 38 -1.03 3.05 -17.01
CA VAL A 38 -2.21 2.59 -16.27
C VAL A 38 -1.97 2.78 -14.78
N ALA A 39 -2.74 3.66 -14.15
CA ALA A 39 -2.73 3.90 -12.71
C ALA A 39 -4.02 3.39 -12.06
N VAL A 40 -3.87 2.58 -11.02
CA VAL A 40 -4.97 1.98 -10.27
C VAL A 40 -4.75 2.24 -8.78
N LYS A 41 -5.76 2.82 -8.14
CA LYS A 41 -5.84 2.92 -6.69
C LYS A 41 -6.25 1.58 -6.11
N CYS A 42 -5.51 1.12 -5.12
CA CYS A 42 -5.72 -0.10 -4.36
C CYS A 42 -6.03 0.29 -2.91
N GLU A 43 -7.25 0.05 -2.45
CA GLU A 43 -7.71 0.37 -1.11
C GLU A 43 -8.01 -0.88 -0.28
N SER A 44 -7.64 -0.81 0.99
CA SER A 44 -8.08 -1.71 2.05
C SER A 44 -8.44 -0.89 3.28
N LEU A 45 -9.02 -1.51 4.30
CA LEU A 45 -9.46 -0.84 5.54
C LEU A 45 -8.35 -0.03 6.23
N ASP A 46 -7.09 -0.43 6.03
CA ASP A 46 -5.93 0.11 6.73
C ASP A 46 -4.88 0.76 5.82
N GLN A 47 -5.02 0.66 4.49
CA GLN A 47 -3.98 1.02 3.54
C GLN A 47 -4.55 1.50 2.21
N THR A 48 -3.90 2.51 1.64
CA THR A 48 -4.16 3.00 0.29
C THR A 48 -2.84 3.04 -0.45
N LEU A 49 -2.79 2.34 -1.57
CA LEU A 49 -1.63 2.17 -2.44
C LEU A 49 -2.04 2.54 -3.85
N ILE A 50 -1.13 3.15 -4.60
CA ILE A 50 -1.34 3.41 -6.02
C ILE A 50 -0.32 2.63 -6.82
N LEU A 51 -0.84 1.81 -7.73
CA LEU A 51 -0.06 0.99 -8.65
C LEU A 51 -0.09 1.66 -10.01
N ILE A 52 1.08 1.96 -10.56
CA ILE A 52 1.23 2.58 -11.87
C ILE A 52 2.09 1.66 -12.73
N ALA A 53 1.51 1.16 -13.82
CA ALA A 53 2.24 0.45 -14.86
C ALA A 53 2.58 1.41 -16.00
N VAL A 54 3.80 1.31 -16.54
CA VAL A 54 4.31 2.22 -17.56
C VAL A 54 4.95 1.45 -18.72
N TYR A 55 4.73 1.94 -19.93
CA TYR A 55 5.53 1.59 -21.10
C TYR A 55 5.94 2.88 -21.83
N ALA A 56 7.22 3.22 -21.80
CA ALA A 56 7.78 4.34 -22.54
C ALA A 56 8.48 3.84 -23.81
N PRO A 57 7.89 4.03 -25.01
CA PRO A 57 8.44 3.46 -26.25
C PRO A 57 9.86 3.99 -26.54
N PRO A 58 10.79 3.15 -27.03
CA PRO A 58 12.19 3.54 -27.25
C PRO A 58 12.34 4.57 -28.37
N GLN A 59 11.42 4.54 -29.35
CA GLN A 59 11.46 5.39 -30.54
C GLN A 59 10.81 6.77 -30.34
N ARG A 60 10.20 7.01 -29.18
CA ARG A 60 9.51 8.29 -28.87
C ARG A 60 10.23 9.02 -27.74
N PRO A 61 10.19 10.35 -27.68
CA PRO A 61 10.64 11.12 -26.52
C PRO A 61 9.98 10.60 -25.23
N ILE A 62 10.71 10.62 -24.13
CA ILE A 62 10.20 10.13 -22.84
C ILE A 62 9.36 11.20 -22.12
N ASP A 63 9.58 12.48 -22.43
CA ASP A 63 8.95 13.62 -21.75
C ASP A 63 7.42 13.52 -21.65
N PRO A 64 6.67 13.18 -22.72
CA PRO A 64 5.21 13.07 -22.61
C PRO A 64 4.75 12.02 -21.58
N VAL A 65 5.49 10.91 -21.45
CA VAL A 65 5.20 9.87 -20.45
C VAL A 65 5.57 10.36 -19.06
N LEU A 66 6.67 11.08 -18.90
CA LEU A 66 7.06 11.67 -17.61
C LEU A 66 6.10 12.78 -17.17
N ASP A 67 5.61 13.60 -18.09
CA ASP A 67 4.61 14.65 -17.83
C ASP A 67 3.27 14.03 -17.39
N GLU A 68 2.86 12.95 -18.05
CA GLU A 68 1.68 12.16 -17.68
C GLU A 68 1.83 11.57 -16.26
N LEU A 69 2.99 10.97 -15.95
CA LEU A 69 3.31 10.48 -14.62
C LEU A 69 3.34 11.61 -13.58
N GLN A 70 3.89 12.77 -13.93
CA GLN A 70 3.95 13.94 -13.05
C GLN A 70 2.53 14.40 -12.69
N CYS A 71 1.62 14.46 -13.66
CA CYS A 71 0.22 14.79 -13.42
C CYS A 71 -0.42 13.82 -12.44
N ILE A 72 -0.19 12.50 -12.60
CA ILE A 72 -0.73 11.49 -11.70
C ILE A 72 -0.13 11.65 -10.30
N VAL A 73 1.19 11.74 -10.16
CA VAL A 73 1.87 11.83 -8.86
C VAL A 73 1.48 13.10 -8.12
N SER A 74 1.30 14.23 -8.81
CA SER A 74 0.84 15.48 -8.20
C SER A 74 -0.60 15.43 -7.66
N LEU A 75 -1.45 14.53 -8.17
CA LEU A 75 -2.81 14.32 -7.66
C LEU A 75 -2.84 13.42 -6.41
N ILE A 76 -1.72 12.78 -6.08
CA ILE A 76 -1.62 11.80 -5.01
C ILE A 76 -1.06 12.47 -3.77
N THR A 77 -1.93 12.87 -2.85
CA THR A 77 -1.55 13.34 -1.52
C THR A 77 -1.72 12.20 -0.49
N ASP A 78 -0.70 11.97 0.33
CA ASP A 78 -0.70 11.01 1.46
C ASP A 78 -0.88 9.52 1.13
N CYS A 79 -0.72 9.12 -0.15
CA CYS A 79 -0.73 7.69 -0.53
C CYS A 79 0.66 7.24 -0.94
N THR A 80 0.94 5.96 -0.73
CA THR A 80 2.16 5.34 -1.22
C THR A 80 1.99 4.92 -2.68
N VAL A 81 3.06 5.08 -3.46
CA VAL A 81 3.07 4.84 -4.92
C VAL A 81 4.09 3.77 -5.26
N ILE A 82 3.72 2.87 -6.16
CA ILE A 82 4.62 1.96 -6.87
C ILE A 82 4.44 2.21 -8.35
N ILE A 83 5.52 2.57 -9.02
CA ILE A 83 5.60 2.70 -10.48
C ILE A 83 6.52 1.60 -10.98
N ALA A 84 6.04 0.79 -11.92
CA ALA A 84 6.84 -0.25 -12.54
C ALA A 84 6.57 -0.31 -14.05
N GLY A 85 7.60 -0.57 -14.84
CA GLY A 85 7.41 -0.59 -16.29
C GLY A 85 8.70 -0.59 -17.09
N ASP A 86 8.54 -0.67 -18.40
CA ASP A 86 9.64 -0.53 -19.36
C ASP A 86 9.81 0.95 -19.72
N PHE A 87 10.93 1.54 -19.29
CA PHE A 87 11.23 2.94 -19.56
C PHE A 87 12.10 3.13 -20.82
N ASN A 88 12.64 2.05 -21.37
CA ASN A 88 13.63 2.09 -22.46
C ASN A 88 14.73 3.13 -22.19
N SER A 89 15.29 3.14 -20.97
CA SER A 89 16.27 4.14 -20.52
C SER A 89 17.43 3.50 -19.80
N LYS A 90 18.62 4.09 -19.89
CA LYS A 90 19.86 3.54 -19.32
C LYS A 90 20.45 4.48 -18.30
N HIS A 91 20.81 3.96 -17.13
CA HIS A 91 21.55 4.71 -16.13
C HIS A 91 22.26 3.78 -15.14
N ARG A 92 23.36 4.26 -14.56
CA ARG A 92 24.17 3.52 -13.58
C ARG A 92 23.43 3.16 -12.29
N MET A 93 22.28 3.78 -12.04
CA MET A 93 21.47 3.52 -10.85
C MET A 93 20.71 2.20 -10.92
N TRP A 94 20.43 1.69 -12.12
CA TRP A 94 19.63 0.47 -12.32
C TRP A 94 20.29 -0.57 -13.21
N GLY A 95 21.49 -0.29 -13.74
CA GLY A 95 22.29 -1.26 -14.48
C GLY A 95 23.73 -0.79 -14.72
N PRO A 96 24.59 -1.65 -15.27
CA PRO A 96 26.01 -1.35 -15.48
C PRO A 96 26.30 -0.46 -16.71
N ALA A 97 25.32 -0.25 -17.59
CA ALA A 97 25.49 0.51 -18.81
C ALA A 97 25.79 2.00 -18.57
N ILE A 98 26.47 2.62 -19.53
CA ILE A 98 26.62 4.09 -19.56
C ILE A 98 25.22 4.72 -19.71
N GLY A 99 24.96 5.74 -18.90
CA GLY A 99 23.66 6.42 -18.91
C GLY A 99 23.39 7.15 -20.22
N ASP A 100 22.11 7.23 -20.59
CA ASP A 100 21.63 8.00 -21.73
C ASP A 100 20.79 9.21 -21.27
N VAL A 101 20.44 10.08 -22.24
CA VAL A 101 19.63 11.28 -21.98
C VAL A 101 18.29 10.91 -21.32
N ARG A 102 17.67 9.82 -21.77
CA ARG A 102 16.42 9.30 -21.21
C ARG A 102 16.58 8.93 -19.74
N GLY A 103 17.67 8.23 -19.40
CA GLY A 103 17.99 7.86 -18.03
C GLY A 103 18.20 9.08 -17.15
N SER A 104 18.87 10.13 -17.65
CA SER A 104 18.99 11.39 -16.93
C SER A 104 17.62 12.07 -16.67
N GLN A 105 16.71 12.04 -17.64
CA GLN A 105 15.34 12.56 -17.47
C GLN A 105 14.55 11.76 -16.42
N VAL A 106 14.65 10.43 -16.44
CA VAL A 106 14.03 9.56 -15.41
C VAL A 106 14.60 9.87 -14.01
N VAL A 107 15.91 10.06 -13.88
CA VAL A 107 16.54 10.40 -12.60
C VAL A 107 16.05 11.76 -12.08
N GLN A 108 15.88 12.75 -12.97
CA GLN A 108 15.30 14.05 -12.60
C GLN A 108 13.86 13.90 -12.10
N PHE A 109 13.03 13.14 -12.81
CA PHE A 109 11.66 12.84 -12.40
C PHE A 109 11.60 12.14 -11.03
N VAL A 110 12.42 11.11 -10.82
CA VAL A 110 12.51 10.36 -9.55
C VAL A 110 12.90 11.30 -8.40
N THR A 111 13.92 12.13 -8.61
CA THR A 111 14.43 13.06 -7.59
C THR A 111 13.42 14.15 -7.26
N ALA A 112 12.73 14.69 -8.26
CA ALA A 112 11.74 15.75 -8.08
C ALA A 112 10.51 15.30 -7.27
N ASN A 113 10.20 14.00 -7.30
CA ASN A 113 9.01 13.42 -6.67
C ASN A 113 9.31 12.59 -5.41
N ASP A 114 10.52 12.68 -4.86
CA ASP A 114 10.97 11.90 -3.69
C ASP A 114 10.70 10.38 -3.83
N LEU A 115 10.96 9.87 -5.04
CA LEU A 115 10.87 8.46 -5.37
C LEU A 115 12.22 7.77 -5.18
N VAL A 116 12.17 6.47 -4.95
CA VAL A 116 13.34 5.61 -4.79
C VAL A 116 13.30 4.49 -5.82
N ILE A 117 14.40 4.30 -6.53
CA ILE A 117 14.58 3.19 -7.47
C ILE A 117 14.95 1.93 -6.67
N LEU A 118 14.15 0.87 -6.82
CA LEU A 118 14.38 -0.41 -6.15
C LEU A 118 15.33 -1.34 -6.91
N ASN A 119 15.58 -1.05 -8.19
CA ASN A 119 16.47 -1.86 -9.02
C ASN A 119 17.85 -2.03 -8.38
N ASN A 120 18.36 -3.25 -8.38
CA ASN A 120 19.75 -3.53 -8.06
C ASN A 120 20.61 -3.38 -9.33
N PRO A 121 21.56 -2.44 -9.40
CA PRO A 121 22.40 -2.24 -10.59
C PRO A 121 23.33 -3.42 -10.91
N ASN A 122 23.52 -4.34 -9.95
CA ASN A 122 24.29 -5.57 -10.11
C ASN A 122 23.41 -6.79 -10.39
N SER A 123 22.12 -6.61 -10.66
CA SER A 123 21.22 -7.70 -11.02
C SER A 123 21.50 -8.23 -12.43
N PRO A 124 21.03 -9.46 -12.75
CA PRO A 124 20.93 -9.91 -14.13
C PRO A 124 20.15 -8.90 -15.00
N PRO A 125 20.35 -8.89 -16.33
CA PRO A 125 19.65 -7.99 -17.24
C PRO A 125 18.14 -8.18 -17.20
N THR A 126 17.37 -7.10 -17.34
CA THR A 126 15.91 -7.15 -17.42
C THR A 126 15.43 -7.46 -18.84
N PHE A 127 16.29 -7.24 -19.83
CA PHE A 127 16.06 -7.53 -21.24
C PHE A 127 17.31 -8.17 -21.85
N THR A 128 17.15 -9.36 -22.43
CA THR A 128 18.22 -10.14 -23.05
C THR A 128 17.80 -10.59 -24.43
N THR A 129 18.66 -10.33 -25.40
CA THR A 129 18.55 -10.86 -26.77
C THR A 129 19.79 -11.69 -27.08
N PRO A 130 19.82 -12.46 -28.18
CA PRO A 130 21.04 -13.13 -28.63
C PRO A 130 22.23 -12.19 -28.88
N TYR A 131 21.99 -10.87 -29.00
CA TYR A 131 22.99 -9.87 -29.38
C TYR A 131 23.39 -8.92 -28.25
N ALA A 132 22.49 -8.68 -27.28
CA ALA A 132 22.68 -7.65 -26.27
C ALA A 132 21.82 -7.87 -25.02
N ASP A 133 22.39 -7.42 -23.90
CA ASP A 133 21.75 -7.32 -22.60
C ASP A 133 21.48 -5.86 -22.22
N SER A 134 20.36 -5.60 -21.56
CA SER A 134 20.03 -4.27 -21.05
C SER A 134 19.14 -4.29 -19.80
N TRP A 135 19.14 -3.15 -19.09
CA TRP A 135 18.39 -2.91 -17.86
C TRP A 135 17.48 -1.71 -18.11
N ILE A 136 16.34 -1.97 -18.76
CA ILE A 136 15.41 -0.94 -19.24
C ILE A 136 14.08 -0.95 -18.47
N ASP A 137 13.81 -2.02 -17.72
CA ASP A 137 12.64 -2.16 -16.86
C ASP A 137 12.94 -1.65 -15.45
N LEU A 138 12.14 -0.71 -14.97
CA LEU A 138 12.34 -0.03 -13.69
C LEU A 138 11.21 -0.33 -12.71
N THR A 139 11.58 -0.35 -11.44
CA THR A 139 10.66 -0.34 -10.30
C THR A 139 11.06 0.83 -9.40
N MET A 140 10.15 1.79 -9.23
CA MET A 140 10.34 2.93 -8.34
C MET A 140 9.17 3.06 -7.38
N VAL A 141 9.44 3.53 -6.17
CA VAL A 141 8.46 3.60 -5.09
C VAL A 141 8.56 4.94 -4.36
N SER A 142 7.46 5.36 -3.74
CA SER A 142 7.51 6.45 -2.76
C SER A 142 8.51 6.13 -1.65
N HIS A 143 9.28 7.12 -1.21
CA HIS A 143 10.33 6.95 -0.19
C HIS A 143 9.87 6.16 1.05
N ASP A 144 8.63 6.39 1.52
CA ASP A 144 8.04 5.69 2.67
C ASP A 144 7.92 4.16 2.51
N LEU A 145 7.73 3.67 1.28
CA LEU A 145 7.64 2.23 1.00
C LEU A 145 9.00 1.53 0.93
N THR A 146 10.09 2.28 0.81
CA THR A 146 11.44 1.71 0.62
C THR A 146 11.81 0.75 1.75
N ARG A 147 11.37 1.03 2.99
CA ARG A 147 11.66 0.20 4.17
C ARG A 147 10.89 -1.11 4.19
N ASP A 148 9.73 -1.13 3.54
CA ASP A 148 8.85 -2.30 3.46
C ASP A 148 9.15 -3.13 2.21
N ALA A 149 9.91 -2.58 1.25
CA ALA A 149 10.35 -3.26 0.04
C ALA A 149 11.44 -4.30 0.34
N TYR A 150 11.25 -5.52 -0.12
CA TYR A 150 12.20 -6.61 0.02
C TYR A 150 12.07 -7.60 -1.12
N HIS A 151 13.07 -8.49 -1.26
CA HIS A 151 13.13 -9.52 -2.29
C HIS A 151 13.00 -8.99 -3.73
N TRP A 152 13.42 -7.76 -4.00
CA TRP A 152 13.53 -7.28 -5.39
C TRP A 152 14.60 -8.11 -6.11
N LYS A 153 14.23 -8.77 -7.21
CA LYS A 153 15.14 -9.56 -8.05
C LYS A 153 14.59 -9.71 -9.46
N VAL A 154 15.51 -9.89 -10.40
CA VAL A 154 15.19 -10.37 -11.75
C VAL A 154 15.13 -11.90 -11.71
N LEU A 155 14.01 -12.47 -12.13
CA LEU A 155 13.83 -13.92 -12.21
C LEU A 155 14.55 -14.46 -13.44
N GLN A 156 15.35 -15.50 -13.23
CA GLN A 156 16.04 -16.24 -14.28
C GLN A 156 15.25 -17.51 -14.64
N ILE A 157 13.96 -17.31 -14.94
CA ILE A 157 13.08 -18.38 -15.43
C ILE A 157 12.83 -18.16 -16.91
N PRO A 158 12.66 -19.23 -17.71
CA PRO A 158 12.33 -19.08 -19.13
C PRO A 158 11.06 -18.24 -19.29
N THR A 159 11.20 -17.10 -19.96
CA THR A 159 10.06 -16.31 -20.44
C THR A 159 9.89 -16.59 -21.93
N LEU A 160 8.69 -16.39 -22.47
CA LEU A 160 8.44 -16.42 -23.92
C LEU A 160 8.66 -15.04 -24.54
N SER A 161 9.56 -14.25 -23.94
CA SER A 161 9.86 -12.85 -24.27
C SER A 161 11.36 -12.62 -24.15
N ASP A 162 11.86 -11.56 -24.77
CA ASP A 162 13.24 -11.10 -24.51
C ASP A 162 13.34 -10.38 -23.15
N HIS A 163 12.22 -10.09 -22.49
CA HIS A 163 12.19 -9.53 -21.13
C HIS A 163 12.18 -10.63 -20.05
N ASN A 164 12.95 -10.38 -18.99
CA ASN A 164 12.97 -11.17 -17.78
C ASN A 164 11.99 -10.60 -16.75
N TYR A 165 11.29 -11.46 -16.03
CA TYR A 165 10.36 -11.01 -14.99
C TYR A 165 11.10 -10.36 -13.82
N ILE A 166 10.55 -9.27 -13.31
CA ILE A 166 10.99 -8.68 -12.04
C ILE A 166 9.99 -9.08 -10.96
N GLU A 167 10.49 -9.65 -9.88
CA GLU A 167 9.73 -9.97 -8.68
C GLU A 167 10.18 -9.06 -7.55
N PHE A 168 9.23 -8.49 -6.81
CA PHE A 168 9.47 -7.76 -5.57
C PHE A 168 8.30 -7.96 -4.62
N SER A 169 8.55 -7.72 -3.34
CA SER A 169 7.53 -7.88 -2.30
C SER A 169 7.54 -6.68 -1.36
N PHE A 170 6.38 -6.37 -0.81
CA PHE A 170 6.24 -5.40 0.26
C PHE A 170 5.71 -6.12 1.49
N SER A 171 6.43 -5.96 2.60
CA SER A 171 6.07 -6.53 3.89
C SER A 171 6.11 -5.35 4.82
N GLN A 172 4.99 -5.09 5.48
CA GLN A 172 4.98 -4.15 6.57
C GLN A 172 5.84 -4.75 7.70
N ALA A 173 7.13 -4.42 7.73
CA ALA A 173 7.99 -4.74 8.85
C ALA A 173 7.49 -3.86 9.99
N HIS A 174 6.59 -4.40 10.82
CA HIS A 174 5.88 -3.61 11.81
C HIS A 174 6.84 -3.02 12.86
N THR A 175 7.24 -1.77 12.63
CA THR A 175 7.17 -0.71 13.62
C THR A 175 6.52 0.53 13.02
N SER A 176 5.48 0.38 12.21
CA SER A 176 4.64 1.52 11.83
C SER A 176 3.82 1.94 13.05
N SER A 177 4.25 3.00 13.75
CA SER A 177 3.42 3.63 14.77
C SER A 177 2.29 4.40 14.07
N ALA A 178 1.26 3.69 13.62
CA ALA A 178 0.09 4.32 13.05
C ALA A 178 -0.69 5.00 14.18
N LYS A 179 -1.06 6.27 13.98
CA LYS A 179 -2.04 6.93 14.83
C LYS A 179 -3.40 6.33 14.50
N ARG A 180 -3.88 5.43 15.36
CA ARG A 180 -5.20 4.82 15.24
C ARG A 180 -6.16 5.41 16.25
N LEU A 181 -7.36 5.70 15.78
CA LEU A 181 -8.45 6.09 16.66
C LEU A 181 -9.04 4.84 17.34
N THR A 182 -8.55 4.56 18.55
CA THR A 182 -9.09 3.49 19.41
C THR A 182 -10.56 3.72 19.77
N ASN A 183 -11.28 2.68 20.21
CA ASN A 183 -12.63 2.84 20.75
C ASN A 183 -12.70 3.88 21.88
N LEU A 184 -11.69 3.92 22.76
CA LEU A 184 -11.58 4.96 23.79
C LEU A 184 -11.43 6.37 23.18
N GLY A 185 -10.67 6.50 22.09
CA GLY A 185 -10.54 7.74 21.33
C GLY A 185 -11.86 8.18 20.71
N ARG A 186 -12.61 7.25 20.10
CA ARG A 186 -13.97 7.49 19.57
C ARG A 186 -14.91 8.00 20.66
N THR A 187 -14.93 7.36 21.83
CA THR A 187 -15.75 7.80 22.97
C THR A 187 -15.36 9.21 23.45
N LYS A 188 -14.07 9.54 23.46
CA LYS A 188 -13.59 10.90 23.82
C LYS A 188 -14.03 11.96 22.83
N ILE A 189 -14.01 11.64 21.52
CA ILE A 189 -14.54 12.54 20.49
C ILE A 189 -16.03 12.77 20.70
N LEU A 190 -16.82 11.70 20.86
CA LEU A 190 -18.26 11.81 21.07
C LEU A 190 -18.60 12.64 22.31
N ASN A 191 -17.89 12.43 23.43
CA ASN A 191 -18.09 13.24 24.63
C ASN A 191 -17.74 14.72 24.39
N LYS A 192 -16.69 15.01 23.61
CA LYS A 192 -16.34 16.40 23.29
C LYS A 192 -17.30 17.07 22.34
N LEU A 193 -17.79 16.36 21.33
CA LEU A 193 -18.81 16.85 20.41
C LEU A 193 -20.15 17.10 21.12
N LYS A 194 -20.51 16.23 22.08
CA LYS A 194 -21.70 16.40 22.92
C LYS A 194 -21.69 17.72 23.69
N ASP A 195 -20.53 18.13 24.20
CA ASP A 195 -20.36 19.35 24.98
C ASP A 195 -20.00 20.58 24.12
N ASP A 196 -20.00 20.44 22.78
CA ASP A 196 -19.57 21.50 21.87
C ASP A 196 -20.71 22.51 21.61
N THR A 197 -20.47 23.75 22.03
CA THR A 197 -21.44 24.86 21.90
C THR A 197 -21.78 25.23 20.45
N TRP A 198 -20.94 24.88 19.48
CA TRP A 198 -21.23 25.11 18.07
C TRP A 198 -22.28 24.10 17.55
N PHE A 199 -22.15 22.82 17.92
CA PHE A 199 -23.13 21.80 17.54
C PHE A 199 -24.52 22.10 18.11
N THR A 200 -24.58 22.49 19.39
CA THR A 200 -25.85 22.84 20.03
C THR A 200 -26.54 24.04 19.37
N LYS A 201 -25.76 25.02 18.88
CA LYS A 201 -26.29 26.16 18.13
C LYS A 201 -26.81 25.77 16.75
N ILE A 202 -26.15 24.84 16.06
CA ILE A 202 -26.55 24.44 14.70
C ILE A 202 -27.83 23.62 14.65
N ILE A 203 -28.12 22.79 15.66
CA ILE A 203 -29.29 21.89 15.67
C ILE A 203 -30.62 22.66 15.50
N GLY A 204 -30.66 23.96 15.83
CA GLY A 204 -31.82 24.83 15.64
C GLY A 204 -31.70 25.88 14.53
N CYS A 205 -30.61 25.91 13.76
CA CYS A 205 -30.43 26.89 12.68
C CYS A 205 -31.16 26.44 11.41
N ASN A 206 -31.95 27.35 10.82
CA ASN A 206 -32.51 27.11 9.49
C ASN A 206 -31.44 27.39 8.43
N ILE A 207 -30.98 26.35 7.73
CA ILE A 207 -29.93 26.46 6.71
C ILE A 207 -30.63 26.62 5.35
N GLY A 208 -30.66 27.85 4.85
CA GLY A 208 -31.48 28.22 3.68
C GLY A 208 -30.78 28.19 2.33
N SER A 209 -29.48 27.86 2.24
CA SER A 209 -28.75 27.83 0.97
C SER A 209 -27.72 26.69 0.89
N PRO A 210 -27.40 26.20 -0.33
CA PRO A 210 -26.35 25.20 -0.54
C PRO A 210 -24.97 25.63 -0.02
N GLU A 211 -24.64 26.91 -0.14
CA GLU A 211 -23.39 27.48 0.36
C GLU A 211 -23.33 27.43 1.88
N ALA A 212 -24.44 27.72 2.55
CA ALA A 212 -24.55 27.61 4.00
C ALA A 212 -24.41 26.14 4.47
N ILE A 213 -24.90 25.16 3.69
CA ILE A 213 -24.69 23.73 3.96
C ILE A 213 -23.20 23.38 3.86
N ASN A 214 -22.53 23.78 2.77
CA ASN A 214 -21.10 23.50 2.58
C ASN A 214 -20.25 24.12 3.70
N MET A 215 -20.54 25.35 4.12
CA MET A 215 -19.85 25.99 5.25
C MET A 215 -20.01 25.21 6.56
N VAL A 216 -21.19 24.62 6.80
CA VAL A 216 -21.44 23.77 7.97
C VAL A 216 -20.66 22.46 7.88
N ILE A 217 -20.64 21.84 6.70
CA ILE A 217 -19.90 20.60 6.43
C ILE A 217 -18.40 20.82 6.63
N ASP A 218 -17.83 21.89 6.05
CA ASP A 218 -16.40 22.20 6.17
C ASP A 218 -16.00 22.42 7.63
N LYS A 219 -16.83 23.14 8.38
CA LYS A 219 -16.59 23.39 9.80
C LYS A 219 -16.72 22.12 10.63
N PHE A 220 -17.69 21.25 10.32
CA PHE A 220 -17.82 19.93 10.94
C PHE A 220 -16.55 19.09 10.73
N TYR A 221 -16.10 18.99 9.47
CA TYR A 221 -14.91 18.23 9.13
C TYR A 221 -13.68 18.80 9.83
N ALA A 222 -13.50 20.12 9.85
CA ALA A 222 -12.39 20.76 10.55
C ALA A 222 -12.33 20.37 12.05
N ILE A 223 -13.47 20.41 12.74
CA ILE A 223 -13.57 20.00 14.15
C ILE A 223 -13.28 18.51 14.31
N TYR A 224 -13.91 17.66 13.48
CA TYR A 224 -13.74 16.22 13.53
C TYR A 224 -12.28 15.81 13.29
N TYR A 225 -11.63 16.35 12.26
CA TYR A 225 -10.23 16.07 11.94
C TYR A 225 -9.28 16.51 13.06
N ALA A 226 -9.51 17.69 13.65
CA ALA A 226 -8.72 18.17 14.78
C ALA A 226 -8.83 17.24 16.00
N LEU A 227 -10.05 16.81 16.36
CA LEU A 227 -10.29 15.89 17.47
C LEU A 227 -9.76 14.48 17.17
N SER A 228 -9.93 14.00 15.94
CA SER A 228 -9.40 12.71 15.48
C SER A 228 -7.88 12.68 15.59
N ARG A 229 -7.16 13.71 15.13
CA ARG A 229 -5.69 13.82 15.29
C ARG A 229 -5.25 13.87 16.76
N ARG A 230 -6.02 14.55 17.61
CA ARG A 230 -5.73 14.70 19.05
C ARG A 230 -5.94 13.40 19.84
N TYR A 231 -7.01 12.66 19.54
CA TYR A 231 -7.38 11.46 20.29
C TYR A 231 -6.92 10.14 19.66
N SER A 232 -6.39 10.19 18.44
CA SER A 232 -5.69 9.05 17.85
C SER A 232 -4.42 8.74 18.63
N ARG A 233 -4.25 7.47 18.99
CA ARG A 233 -3.08 6.99 19.73
C ARG A 233 -2.14 6.29 18.78
N ARG A 234 -0.83 6.47 18.98
CA ARG A 234 0.16 5.59 18.36
C ARG A 234 -0.04 4.19 18.93
N ILE A 235 -0.47 3.26 18.10
CA ILE A 235 -0.53 1.86 18.47
C ILE A 235 0.65 1.18 17.81
N THR A 236 1.49 0.54 18.62
CA THR A 236 2.51 -0.37 18.12
C THR A 236 1.84 -1.71 17.87
N SER A 237 1.64 -2.04 16.59
CA SER A 237 1.40 -3.43 16.20
C SER A 237 2.75 -4.14 16.31
N ARG A 238 2.88 -5.11 17.21
CA ARG A 238 3.92 -6.13 17.03
C ARG A 238 3.32 -7.16 16.10
N SER A 239 3.80 -7.26 14.86
CA SER A 239 3.64 -8.53 14.16
C SER A 239 4.32 -9.58 15.01
N ASN A 240 3.54 -10.53 15.48
CA ASN A 240 4.12 -11.84 15.70
C ASN A 240 4.54 -12.30 14.31
N LEU A 241 5.81 -12.10 13.96
CA LEU A 241 6.50 -12.99 13.04
C LEU A 241 6.26 -14.37 13.65
N GLY A 242 5.23 -15.06 13.16
CA GLY A 242 4.93 -16.40 13.59
C GLY A 242 6.12 -17.22 13.19
N ASN A 243 6.90 -17.67 14.17
CA ASN A 243 7.92 -18.67 13.91
C ASN A 243 7.25 -19.79 13.11
N GLY A 244 7.83 -20.26 12.01
CA GLY A 244 7.19 -21.20 11.08
C GLY A 244 6.72 -22.53 11.69
N TRP A 245 7.10 -22.81 12.95
CA TRP A 245 6.61 -23.93 13.75
C TRP A 245 5.30 -23.64 14.52
N TRP A 246 4.81 -22.39 14.52
CA TRP A 246 3.62 -21.95 15.26
C TRP A 246 2.38 -21.91 14.37
N THR A 247 1.64 -23.02 14.33
CA THR A 247 0.46 -23.17 13.48
C THR A 247 -0.81 -22.55 14.09
N PRO A 248 -1.87 -22.28 13.29
CA PRO A 248 -3.18 -21.87 13.80
C PRO A 248 -3.75 -22.81 14.87
N GLU A 249 -3.53 -24.11 14.74
CA GLU A 249 -3.95 -25.15 15.69
C GLU A 249 -3.27 -24.97 17.04
N LEU A 250 -1.96 -24.73 17.06
CA LEU A 250 -1.21 -24.41 18.29
C LEU A 250 -1.72 -23.11 18.95
N ASN A 251 -2.17 -22.14 18.15
CA ASN A 251 -2.75 -20.90 18.66
C ASN A 251 -4.14 -21.12 19.28
N ILE A 252 -4.95 -22.02 18.72
CA ILE A 252 -6.23 -22.46 19.28
C ILE A 252 -6.01 -23.16 20.61
N GLU A 253 -5.09 -24.14 20.67
CA GLU A 253 -4.78 -24.86 21.90
C GLU A 253 -4.22 -23.93 22.99
N ARG A 254 -3.32 -23.01 22.62
CA ARG A 254 -2.83 -21.99 23.57
C ARG A 254 -3.97 -21.13 24.13
N LYS A 255 -4.96 -20.74 23.31
CA LYS A 255 -6.13 -19.98 23.78
C LYS A 255 -6.99 -20.80 24.73
N ARG A 256 -7.20 -22.10 24.45
CA ARG A 256 -7.92 -23.04 25.32
C ARG A 256 -7.24 -23.17 26.68
N VAL A 257 -5.95 -23.50 26.71
CA VAL A 257 -5.15 -23.63 27.95
C VAL A 257 -5.17 -22.33 28.77
N ARG A 258 -5.00 -21.16 28.14
CA ARG A 258 -5.09 -19.86 28.84
C ARG A 258 -6.48 -19.57 29.39
N ALA A 259 -7.54 -20.01 28.73
CA ALA A 259 -8.90 -19.88 29.24
C ALA A 259 -9.11 -20.76 30.48
N MET A 260 -8.65 -22.01 30.44
CA MET A 260 -8.74 -22.95 31.56
C MET A 260 -7.93 -22.47 32.77
N ARG A 261 -6.69 -22.01 32.54
CA ARG A 261 -5.86 -21.38 33.59
C ARG A 261 -6.57 -20.20 34.26
N ARG A 262 -7.18 -19.30 33.48
CA ARG A 262 -7.89 -18.13 34.02
C ARG A 262 -9.11 -18.52 34.84
N ARG A 263 -9.86 -19.55 34.42
CA ARG A 263 -11.00 -20.09 35.18
C ARG A 263 -10.53 -20.68 36.51
N TYR A 264 -9.48 -21.49 36.50
CA TYR A 264 -8.85 -22.02 37.71
C TYR A 264 -8.38 -20.93 38.67
N GLN A 265 -7.67 -19.90 38.17
CA GLN A 265 -7.12 -18.84 39.01
C GLN A 265 -8.18 -17.90 39.60
N ARG A 266 -9.29 -17.68 38.90
CA ARG A 266 -10.34 -16.73 39.31
C ARG A 266 -11.46 -17.36 40.14
N THR A 267 -11.64 -18.68 40.08
CA THR A 267 -12.68 -19.33 40.88
C THR A 267 -12.26 -19.43 42.34
N ALA A 268 -13.14 -19.01 43.24
CA ALA A 268 -13.02 -19.19 44.68
C ALA A 268 -13.77 -20.45 45.18
N ASP A 269 -14.64 -21.03 44.34
CA ASP A 269 -15.38 -22.26 44.63
C ASP A 269 -14.43 -23.48 44.59
N PRO A 270 -14.29 -24.24 45.69
CA PRO A 270 -13.37 -25.38 45.77
C PRO A 270 -13.66 -26.52 44.77
N VAL A 271 -14.93 -26.81 44.48
CA VAL A 271 -15.34 -27.92 43.60
C VAL A 271 -15.06 -27.57 42.15
N LEU A 272 -15.44 -26.36 41.73
CA LEU A 272 -15.12 -25.85 40.40
C LEU A 272 -13.61 -25.67 40.21
N ARG A 273 -12.90 -25.32 41.29
CA ARG A 273 -11.44 -25.19 41.27
C ARG A 273 -10.75 -26.52 40.99
N ASP A 274 -11.19 -27.61 41.61
CA ASP A 274 -10.64 -28.95 41.34
C ASP A 274 -10.97 -29.42 39.91
N MET A 275 -12.19 -29.17 39.44
CA MET A 275 -12.60 -29.47 38.06
C MET A 275 -11.74 -28.72 37.03
N TYR A 276 -11.57 -27.39 37.19
CA TYR A 276 -10.73 -26.60 36.29
C TYR A 276 -9.24 -26.92 36.42
N ARG A 277 -8.78 -27.39 37.58
CA ARG A 277 -7.41 -27.89 37.77
C ARG A 277 -7.17 -29.12 36.92
N LYS A 278 -8.06 -30.12 36.97
CA LYS A 278 -7.98 -31.34 36.14
C LYS A 278 -7.94 -30.99 34.65
N LEU A 279 -8.91 -30.20 34.18
CA LEU A 279 -8.99 -29.74 32.78
C LEU A 279 -7.78 -28.91 32.29
N TYR A 280 -6.99 -28.33 33.20
CA TYR A 280 -5.83 -27.50 32.86
C TYR A 280 -4.50 -28.27 32.93
N VAL A 281 -4.43 -29.31 33.77
CA VAL A 281 -3.20 -30.06 34.08
C VAL A 281 -3.10 -31.36 33.28
N ASP A 282 -4.24 -31.98 32.97
CA ASP A 282 -4.36 -33.14 32.07
C ASP A 282 -4.48 -32.68 30.60
#